data_AF-A0A840CPE1-F1
#
_entry.id   AF-A0A840CPE1-F1
#
_cell.length_a   1.000
_cell.length_b   1.000
_cell.length_c   1.000
_cell.angle_alpha   90.00
_cell.angle_beta   90.00
_cell.angle_gamma   90.00
#
_symmetry.space_group_name_H-M   'P 1'
#
loop_
_entity.id
_entity.type
_entity.pdbx_description
1 polymer ?
#
loop_
_entity_poly.entity_id
_entity_poly.type
_entity_poly.pdbx_seq_one_letter_code
_entity_poly.pdbx_strand_id
1 'polypeptide(L)'
;MEKIKGMLTENPSLLGLVFVVFGVVGLLGAIFNWKWLFKDVSGVTYSLKKIDGWVNMFGVKTARIVYGILCVVVILTGALWFFLSTFGR
;
A
#
# COMPACT_ATOMS: atom_id res chain seq x y z
N MET A 1 20.95 9.88 3.66
CA MET A 1 20.33 8.67 4.23
C MET A 1 20.45 8.57 5.75
N GLU A 2 21.50 9.11 6.37
CA GLU A 2 21.71 9.03 7.83
C GLU A 2 20.65 9.78 8.65
N LYS A 3 20.17 10.94 8.20
CA LYS A 3 19.09 11.68 8.89
C LYS A 3 17.76 10.92 8.94
N ILE A 4 17.41 10.20 7.87
CA ILE A 4 16.18 9.40 7.81
C ILE A 4 16.30 8.19 8.75
N LYS A 5 17.49 7.55 8.77
CA LYS A 5 17.77 6.47 9.72
C LYS A 5 17.74 6.98 11.17
N GLY A 6 18.33 8.13 11.46
CA GLY A 6 18.29 8.76 12.79
C GLY A 6 16.87 9.04 13.27
N MET A 7 16.04 9.65 12.43
CA MET A 7 14.62 9.91 12.75
C MET A 7 13.81 8.62 12.97
N LEU A 8 14.08 7.57 12.19
CA LEU A 8 13.46 6.25 12.37
C LEU A 8 13.90 5.56 13.67
N THR A 9 15.12 5.83 14.12
CA THR A 9 15.71 5.20 15.32
C THR A 9 15.25 5.94 16.58
N GLU A 10 15.10 7.26 16.52
CA GLU A 10 14.59 8.08 17.63
C GLU A 10 13.10 7.84 17.90
N ASN A 11 12.29 7.63 16.85
CA ASN A 11 10.85 7.41 16.97
C ASN A 11 10.37 6.28 16.04
N PRO A 12 10.47 5.01 16.45
CA PRO A 12 10.03 3.86 15.65
C PRO A 12 8.52 3.87 15.35
N SER A 13 7.74 4.66 16.09
CA SER A 13 6.30 4.87 15.86
C SER A 13 6.01 5.68 14.59
N LEU A 14 6.90 6.60 14.17
CA LEU A 14 6.76 7.33 12.91
C LEU A 14 6.71 6.39 11.71
N LEU A 15 7.49 5.29 11.76
CA LEU A 15 7.49 4.24 10.75
C LEU A 15 6.10 3.59 10.62
N GLY A 16 5.52 3.20 11.75
CA GLY A 16 4.17 2.62 11.80
C GLY A 16 3.11 3.58 11.25
N LEU A 17 3.20 4.85 11.61
CA LEU A 17 2.30 5.89 11.12
C LEU A 17 2.42 6.12 9.61
N VAL A 18 3.64 6.11 9.06
CA VAL A 18 3.87 6.21 7.61
C VAL A 18 3.23 5.03 6.88
N PHE A 19 3.38 3.80 7.39
CA PHE A 19 2.74 2.61 6.83
C PHE A 19 1.22 2.68 6.85
N VAL A 20 0.62 3.17 7.95
CA VAL A 20 -0.83 3.37 8.06
C VAL A 20 -1.30 4.40 7.04
N VAL A 21 -0.64 5.56 6.96
CA VAL A 21 -1.01 6.63 6.01
C VAL A 21 -0.89 6.14 4.57
N PHE A 22 0.19 5.44 4.22
CA PHE A 22 0.36 4.86 2.88
C PHE A 22 -0.72 3.83 2.56
N GLY A 23 -1.05 2.96 3.51
CA GLY A 23 -2.10 1.96 3.36
C GLY A 23 -3.49 2.60 3.16
N VAL A 24 -3.81 3.65 3.92
CA VAL A 24 -5.08 4.40 3.78
C VAL A 24 -5.16 5.09 2.41
N VAL A 25 -4.09 5.78 1.99
CA VAL A 25 -4.06 6.43 0.66
C VAL A 25 -4.17 5.40 -0.46
N GLY A 26 -3.50 4.25 -0.33
CA GLY A 26 -3.63 3.13 -1.27
C GLY A 26 -5.05 2.57 -1.34
N LEU A 27 -5.70 2.41 -0.18
CA LEU A 27 -7.10 1.96 -0.09
C LEU A 27 -8.04 2.96 -0.78
N LEU A 28 -7.83 4.27 -0.55
CA LEU A 28 -8.61 5.32 -1.23
C LEU A 28 -8.38 5.27 -2.74
N GLY A 29 -7.13 5.06 -3.20
CA GLY A 29 -6.84 4.86 -4.61
C GLY A 29 -7.57 3.65 -5.23
N ALA A 30 -7.73 2.57 -4.44
CA ALA A 30 -8.51 1.40 -4.81
C ALA A 30 -10.02 1.69 -4.88
N ILE A 31 -10.56 2.46 -3.93
CA ILE A 31 -11.99 2.84 -3.86
C ILE A 31 -12.36 3.85 -4.96
N PHE A 32 -11.54 4.88 -5.17
CA PHE A 32 -11.77 5.92 -6.17
C PHE A 32 -11.38 5.52 -7.59
N ASN A 33 -10.90 4.29 -7.79
CA ASN A 33 -10.49 3.77 -9.08
C ASN A 33 -9.50 4.71 -9.78
N TRP A 34 -8.46 5.15 -9.05
CA TRP A 34 -7.53 6.11 -9.63
C TRP A 34 -6.89 5.51 -10.89
N LYS A 35 -7.06 6.20 -12.02
CA LYS A 35 -6.63 5.75 -13.34
C LYS A 35 -5.12 5.53 -13.47
N TRP A 36 -4.30 6.04 -12.56
CA TRP A 36 -2.86 5.77 -12.51
C TRP A 36 -2.51 4.41 -11.86
N LEU A 37 -3.38 3.86 -11.01
CA LEU A 37 -3.19 2.60 -10.27
C LEU A 37 -3.79 1.41 -11.01
N PHE A 38 -4.91 1.63 -11.69
CA PHE A 38 -5.65 0.61 -12.45
C PHE A 38 -5.84 1.04 -13.90
N LYS A 39 -4.81 1.65 -14.49
CA LYS A 39 -4.89 2.24 -15.84
C LYS A 39 -5.46 1.21 -16.81
N ASP A 40 -6.38 1.66 -17.68
CA ASP A 40 -6.90 0.84 -18.76
C ASP A 40 -5.73 0.29 -19.56
N VAL A 41 -5.60 -1.04 -19.55
CA VAL A 41 -4.54 -1.75 -20.23
C VAL A 41 -4.83 -1.66 -21.72
N SER A 42 -4.27 -0.64 -22.38
CA SER A 42 -4.26 -0.57 -23.83
C SER A 42 -3.34 -1.66 -24.38
N GLY A 43 -3.87 -2.88 -24.48
CA GLY A 43 -3.57 -3.96 -25.44
C GLY A 43 -2.15 -4.43 -25.79
N VAL A 44 -1.05 -3.80 -25.33
CA VAL A 44 0.24 -3.93 -26.05
C VAL A 44 1.40 -4.46 -25.20
N THR A 45 1.28 -4.65 -23.88
CA THR A 45 2.40 -5.23 -23.11
C THR A 45 1.94 -6.08 -21.93
N TYR A 46 1.93 -7.40 -22.13
CA TYR A 46 1.77 -8.38 -21.06
C TYR A 46 2.99 -8.34 -20.13
N SER A 47 2.91 -7.58 -19.04
CA SER A 47 3.90 -7.63 -17.96
C SER A 47 3.25 -8.13 -16.68
N LEU A 48 3.48 -9.38 -16.31
CA LEU A 48 3.06 -9.98 -15.04
C LEU A 48 3.76 -9.34 -13.82
N LYS A 49 4.75 -8.46 -14.04
CA LYS A 49 5.51 -7.77 -12.98
C LYS A 49 4.79 -6.54 -12.41
N LYS A 50 3.68 -6.10 -13.00
CA LYS A 50 2.95 -4.89 -12.58
C LYS A 50 1.50 -5.22 -12.25
N ILE A 51 0.87 -4.33 -11.47
CA ILE A 51 -0.57 -4.35 -11.16
C ILE A 51 -1.39 -4.49 -12.46
N ASP A 52 -0.89 -3.92 -13.57
CA ASP A 52 -1.45 -4.05 -14.93
C ASP A 52 -1.64 -5.51 -15.40
N GLY A 53 -0.72 -6.42 -15.06
CA GLY A 53 -0.84 -7.84 -15.42
C GLY A 53 -1.97 -8.55 -14.66
N TRP A 54 -2.21 -8.16 -13.41
CA TRP A 54 -3.29 -8.70 -12.59
C TRP A 54 -4.65 -8.15 -13.02
N VAL A 55 -4.68 -6.86 -13.40
CA VAL A 55 -5.86 -6.23 -14.02
C VAL A 55 -6.23 -6.92 -15.34
N ASN A 56 -5.26 -7.29 -16.16
CA ASN A 56 -5.51 -7.94 -17.45
C ASN A 56 -5.92 -9.42 -17.32
N MET A 57 -5.42 -10.15 -16.31
CA MET A 57 -5.77 -11.55 -16.07
C MET A 57 -7.11 -11.74 -15.35
N PHE A 58 -7.40 -10.92 -14.35
CA PHE A 58 -8.56 -11.10 -13.46
C PHE A 58 -9.63 -10.02 -13.61
N GLY A 59 -9.39 -9.02 -14.45
CA GLY A 59 -10.25 -7.85 -14.61
C GLY A 59 -10.00 -6.78 -13.54
N VAL A 60 -10.32 -5.53 -13.89
CA VAL A 60 -10.16 -4.34 -13.03
C VAL A 60 -10.85 -4.53 -11.67
N LYS A 61 -12.03 -5.17 -11.64
CA LYS A 61 -12.78 -5.40 -10.38
C LYS A 61 -12.01 -6.30 -9.41
N THR A 62 -11.46 -7.41 -9.87
CA THR A 62 -10.73 -8.36 -9.02
C THR A 62 -9.41 -7.79 -8.55
N ALA A 63 -8.66 -7.12 -9.44
CA ALA A 63 -7.42 -6.45 -9.08
C ALA A 63 -7.63 -5.37 -8.01
N ARG A 64 -8.76 -4.64 -8.06
CA ARG A 64 -9.13 -3.65 -7.03
C ARG A 64 -9.43 -4.30 -5.68
N ILE A 65 -10.17 -5.42 -5.66
CA ILE A 65 -10.48 -6.14 -4.41
C ILE A 65 -9.18 -6.65 -3.78
N VAL A 66 -8.33 -7.31 -4.57
CA VAL A 66 -7.06 -7.86 -4.10
C VAL A 66 -6.12 -6.76 -3.59
N TYR A 67 -6.00 -5.65 -4.33
CA TYR A 67 -5.20 -4.51 -3.90
C TYR A 67 -5.77 -3.83 -2.64
N GLY A 68 -7.09 -3.76 -2.53
CA GLY A 68 -7.78 -3.28 -1.33
C GLY A 68 -7.47 -4.15 -0.10
N ILE A 69 -7.56 -5.47 -0.23
CA ILE A 69 -7.20 -6.42 0.84
C ILE A 69 -5.73 -6.24 1.26
N LEU A 70 -4.82 -6.12 0.28
CA LEU A 70 -3.41 -5.83 0.55
C LEU A 70 -3.22 -4.52 1.32
N CYS A 71 -3.93 -3.46 0.95
CA CYS A 71 -3.87 -2.19 1.68
C CYS A 71 -4.38 -2.33 3.12
N VAL A 72 -5.46 -3.06 3.35
CA VAL A 72 -5.95 -3.34 4.72
C VAL A 72 -4.91 -4.07 5.56
N VAL A 73 -4.23 -5.08 5.00
CA VAL A 73 -3.15 -5.80 5.69
C VAL A 73 -1.99 -4.85 6.03
N VAL A 74 -1.61 -3.96 5.10
CA VAL A 74 -0.56 -2.96 5.33
C VAL A 74 -0.96 -1.99 6.45
N ILE A 75 -2.23 -1.53 6.48
CA ILE A 75 -2.75 -0.67 7.55
C ILE A 75 -2.68 -1.40 8.90
N LEU A 76 -3.14 -2.65 8.96
CA LEU A 76 -3.13 -3.44 10.20
C LEU A 76 -1.71 -3.67 10.71
N THR A 77 -0.78 -4.00 9.82
CA THR A 77 0.64 -4.21 10.18
C THR A 77 1.28 -2.90 10.68
N GLY A 78 1.01 -1.78 10.01
CA GLY A 78 1.47 -0.45 10.43
C GLY A 78 0.88 -0.02 11.78
N ALA A 79 -0.40 -0.30 12.00
CA ALA A 79 -1.10 0.00 13.25
C ALA A 79 -0.58 -0.85 14.42
N LEU A 80 -0.35 -2.15 14.19
CA LEU A 80 0.30 -3.05 15.15
C LEU A 80 1.71 -2.56 15.50
N TRP A 81 2.49 -2.17 14.50
CA TRP A 81 3.83 -1.62 14.72
C TRP A 81 3.80 -0.31 15.51
N PHE A 82 2.87 0.59 15.18
CA PHE A 82 2.66 1.83 15.91
C PHE A 82 2.27 1.56 17.37
N PHE A 83 1.36 0.62 17.60
CA PHE A 83 0.92 0.25 18.93
C PHE A 83 2.05 -0.37 19.76
N LEU A 84 2.78 -1.34 19.22
CA LEU A 84 3.92 -1.96 19.90
C LEU A 84 5.06 -0.96 20.20
N SER A 85 5.35 -0.05 19.26
CA SER A 85 6.41 0.94 19.45
C SER A 85 6.04 2.08 20.40
N THR A 86 4.75 2.39 20.54
CA THR A 86 4.25 3.50 21.38
C THR A 86 3.86 3.04 22.78
N PHE A 87 3.19 1.88 22.90
CA PHE A 87 2.64 1.36 24.16
C PHE A 87 3.33 0.11 24.69
N GLY A 88 4.17 -0.55 23.88
CA GLY A 88 4.94 -1.73 24.30
C GLY A 88 6.28 -1.39 24.97
N ARG A 89 6.47 -0.16 25.45
CA ARG A 89 7.58 0.25 26.30
C ARG A 89 7.18 0.18 27.76
#